data_AF-A0AAU1ICX4-F1
#
_entry.id   AF-A0AAU1ICX4-F1
#
_cell.length_a   1.000
_cell.length_b   1.000
_cell.length_c   1.000
_cell.angle_alpha   90.00
_cell.angle_beta   90.00
_cell.angle_gamma   90.00
#
_symmetry.space_group_name_H-M   'P 1'
#
loop_
_entity.id
_entity.type
_entity.pdbx_description
1 polymer ?
#
loop_
_entity_poly.entity_id
_entity_poly.type
_entity_poly.pdbx_seq_one_letter_code
_entity_poly.pdbx_strand_id
1 'polypeptide(L)'
;MDTARRWRGRFAAGPVPALADRRRSGRPSTFTALQITEVKALTCQLPAETDVPLSRWSYPELAAELTARGINDSISASTVRRLLGQDALKPWQYRSWIFTTAPDVRAKAQRVLDLCTRTWQGQPLGTDEHVISADEKTSIQARCRCHPTLPPGRAPGTQVNHTYGRGGAWPTWPPTTSTPRRYPAPASRPPASTRS
;
A
#
# COMPACT_ATOMS: atom_id res chain seq x y z
N MET A 1 -11.16 35.94 27.24
CA MET A 1 -10.21 36.51 26.26
C MET A 1 -11.02 37.28 25.22
N ASP A 2 -11.02 38.61 25.25
CA ASP A 2 -11.78 39.46 24.32
C ASP A 2 -11.04 39.54 22.98
N THR A 3 -11.44 38.66 22.05
CA THR A 3 -10.85 38.52 20.71
C THR A 3 -10.90 39.83 19.93
N ALA A 4 -11.98 40.61 20.06
CA ALA A 4 -12.17 41.87 19.35
C ALA A 4 -11.18 42.96 19.81
N ARG A 5 -10.87 43.01 21.10
CA ARG A 5 -9.86 43.94 21.65
C ARG A 5 -8.45 43.61 21.17
N ARG A 6 -8.12 42.31 21.08
CA ARG A 6 -6.81 41.82 20.57
C ARG A 6 -6.58 42.15 19.10
N TRP A 7 -7.61 41.99 18.26
CA TRP A 7 -7.52 42.30 16.83
C TRP A 7 -7.47 43.80 16.57
N ARG A 8 -8.23 44.62 17.32
CA ARG A 8 -8.13 46.09 17.26
C ARG A 8 -6.74 46.61 17.61
N GLY A 9 -6.11 46.06 18.66
CA GLY A 9 -4.74 46.41 19.01
C GLY A 9 -3.71 46.04 17.94
N ARG A 10 -3.89 44.91 17.24
CA ARG A 10 -3.02 44.50 16.13
C ARG A 10 -3.18 45.38 14.89
N PHE A 11 -4.41 45.76 14.58
CA PHE A 11 -4.72 46.68 13.48
C PHE A 11 -4.13 48.07 13.72
N ALA A 12 -4.20 48.57 14.96
CA ALA A 12 -3.62 49.86 15.32
C ALA A 12 -2.07 49.88 15.30
N ALA A 13 -1.43 48.71 15.49
CA ALA A 13 0.02 48.59 15.62
C ALA A 13 0.77 48.28 14.31
N GLY A 14 0.09 48.03 13.19
CA GLY A 14 0.79 47.73 11.94
C GLY A 14 -0.10 47.55 10.70
N PRO A 15 0.50 47.49 9.50
CA PRO A 15 -0.21 47.33 8.23
C PRO A 15 -0.92 45.97 8.15
N VAL A 16 -1.87 45.80 7.22
CA VAL A 16 -2.70 44.58 7.04
C VAL A 16 -1.93 43.25 7.10
N PRO A 17 -0.68 43.12 6.59
CA PRO A 17 0.13 41.90 6.77
C PRO A 17 0.41 41.50 8.23
N ALA A 18 0.35 42.44 9.18
CA ALA A 18 0.50 42.19 10.62
C ALA A 18 -0.71 41.44 11.25
N LEU A 19 -1.83 41.35 10.52
CA LEU A 19 -2.98 40.53 10.87
C LEU A 19 -2.82 39.07 10.43
N ALA A 20 -1.75 38.72 9.72
CA ALA A 20 -1.46 37.35 9.38
C ALA A 20 -1.37 36.48 10.65
N ASP A 21 -1.85 35.24 10.52
CA ASP A 21 -1.86 34.30 11.63
C ASP A 21 -0.41 34.03 12.03
N ARG A 22 -0.03 34.43 13.26
CA ARG A 22 1.33 34.21 13.76
C ARG A 22 1.59 32.72 13.83
N ARG A 23 2.82 32.32 13.51
CA ARG A 23 3.28 30.94 13.67
C ARG A 23 2.98 30.49 15.10
N ARG A 24 1.99 29.61 15.26
CA ARG A 24 1.65 29.06 16.57
C ARG A 24 2.75 28.08 16.95
N SER A 25 3.36 28.23 18.13
CA SER A 25 4.12 27.15 18.72
C SER A 25 3.10 26.04 19.01
N GLY A 26 3.03 25.05 18.11
CA GLY A 26 2.21 23.88 18.34
C GLY A 26 2.61 23.19 19.65
N ARG A 27 1.76 22.29 20.14
CA ARG A 27 2.13 21.42 21.27
C ARG A 27 3.46 20.72 20.96
N PRO A 28 4.45 20.74 21.87
CA PRO A 28 5.69 20.01 21.69
C PRO A 28 5.41 18.54 21.35
N SER A 29 6.22 17.96 20.46
CA SER A 29 6.15 16.53 20.18
C SER A 29 6.31 15.76 21.49
N THR A 30 5.35 14.87 21.78
CA THR A 30 5.47 13.92 22.90
C THR A 30 6.38 12.74 22.55
N PHE A 31 6.87 12.66 21.31
CA PHE A 31 7.76 11.60 20.84
C PHE A 31 9.20 12.10 20.76
N THR A 32 10.10 11.29 21.30
CA THR A 32 11.54 11.48 21.16
C THR A 32 11.98 11.20 19.72
N ALA A 33 13.15 11.73 19.33
CA ALA A 33 13.73 11.43 18.03
C ALA A 33 14.04 9.94 17.83
N LEU A 34 14.37 9.24 18.92
CA LEU A 34 14.61 7.80 18.92
C LEU A 34 13.33 7.03 18.57
N GLN A 35 12.22 7.30 19.28
CA GLN A 35 10.92 6.69 19.00
C GLN A 35 10.47 6.94 17.56
N ILE A 36 10.67 8.15 17.05
CA ILE A 36 10.34 8.49 15.67
C ILE A 36 11.18 7.65 14.69
N THR A 37 12.46 7.45 14.96
CA THR A 37 13.34 6.62 14.14
C THR A 37 12.92 5.15 14.17
N GLU A 38 12.55 4.62 15.34
CA GLU A 38 12.08 3.24 15.50
C GLU A 38 10.77 2.99 14.75
N VAL A 39 9.82 3.94 14.82
CA VAL A 39 8.57 3.89 14.05
C VAL A 39 8.87 3.82 12.56
N LYS A 40 9.79 4.65 12.06
CA LYS A 40 10.17 4.63 10.64
C LYS A 40 10.85 3.33 10.24
N ALA A 41 11.78 2.83 11.06
CA ALA A 41 12.46 1.57 10.80
C ALA A 41 11.46 0.41 10.69
N LEU A 42 10.51 0.33 11.63
CA LEU A 42 9.45 -0.68 11.60
C LEU A 42 8.58 -0.59 10.34
N THR A 43 8.23 0.62 9.89
CA THR A 43 7.43 0.79 8.67
C THR A 43 8.16 0.41 7.39
N CYS A 44 9.49 0.43 7.40
CA CYS A 44 10.32 0.03 6.27
C CYS A 44 10.57 -1.48 6.23
N GLN A 45 10.25 -2.21 7.31
CA GLN A 45 10.33 -3.67 7.39
C GLN A 45 9.05 -4.33 6.84
N LEU A 46 9.20 -5.53 6.29
CA LEU A 46 8.04 -6.34 5.90
C LEU A 46 7.45 -7.00 7.15
N PRO A 47 6.12 -7.01 7.37
CA PRO A 47 5.56 -7.66 8.56
C PRO A 47 5.85 -9.17 8.63
N ALA A 48 6.12 -9.81 7.48
CA ALA A 48 6.60 -11.19 7.43
C ALA A 48 7.97 -11.39 8.11
N GLU A 49 8.76 -10.33 8.29
CA GLU A 49 10.04 -10.34 9.03
C GLU A 49 9.83 -10.22 10.55
N THR A 50 8.58 -10.06 10.98
CA THR A 50 8.19 -9.82 12.39
C THR A 50 7.23 -10.89 12.90
N ASP A 51 7.22 -12.08 12.27
CA ASP A 51 6.42 -13.26 12.63
C ASP A 51 4.90 -13.03 12.76
N VAL A 52 4.38 -11.91 12.24
CA VAL A 52 2.95 -11.65 12.17
C VAL A 52 2.40 -12.15 10.82
N PRO A 53 1.20 -12.76 10.78
CA PRO A 53 0.56 -13.22 9.55
C PRO A 53 -0.02 -12.05 8.73
N LEU A 54 0.65 -10.90 8.75
CA LEU A 54 0.26 -9.69 8.08
C LEU A 54 1.02 -9.56 6.77
N SER A 55 0.26 -9.35 5.70
CA SER A 55 0.85 -9.08 4.38
C SER A 55 1.42 -7.66 4.27
N ARG A 56 1.00 -6.75 5.16
CA ARG A 56 1.35 -5.33 5.24
C ARG A 56 1.01 -4.77 6.61
N TRP A 57 1.68 -3.68 6.97
CA TRP A 57 1.38 -2.87 8.15
C TRP A 57 0.27 -1.85 7.84
N SER A 58 -0.84 -1.90 8.56
CA SER A 58 -1.77 -0.79 8.69
C SER A 58 -1.42 0.10 9.89
N TYR A 59 -1.93 1.33 9.94
CA TYR A 59 -1.66 2.23 11.09
C TYR A 59 -2.11 1.65 12.45
N PRO A 60 -3.26 0.96 12.56
CA PRO A 60 -3.63 0.27 13.80
C PRO A 60 -2.69 -0.87 14.18
N GLU A 61 -2.27 -1.69 13.20
CA GLU A 61 -1.33 -2.80 13.44
C GLU A 61 0.05 -2.27 13.86
N LEU A 62 0.54 -1.19 13.23
CA LEU A 62 1.77 -0.51 13.67
C LEU A 62 1.64 0.02 15.10
N ALA A 63 0.51 0.64 15.44
CA ALA A 63 0.29 1.15 16.79
C ALA A 63 0.31 0.01 17.83
N ALA A 64 -0.33 -1.12 17.52
CA ALA A 64 -0.30 -2.31 18.36
C ALA A 64 1.12 -2.87 18.49
N GLU A 65 1.85 -2.99 17.39
CA GLU A 65 3.23 -3.51 17.36
C GLU A 65 4.20 -2.62 18.15
N LEU A 66 4.10 -1.30 17.99
CA LEU A 66 4.92 -0.33 18.73
C LEU A 66 4.66 -0.39 20.24
N THR A 67 3.40 -0.65 20.62
CA THR A 67 3.01 -0.83 22.02
C THR A 67 3.54 -2.17 22.54
N ALA A 68 3.41 -3.25 21.76
CA ALA A 68 3.91 -4.58 22.12
C ALA A 68 5.43 -4.62 22.32
N ARG A 69 6.18 -3.82 21.56
CA ARG A 69 7.64 -3.67 21.69
C ARG A 69 8.07 -2.72 22.81
N GLY A 70 7.14 -2.07 23.51
CA GLY A 70 7.44 -1.11 24.58
C GLY A 70 8.08 0.20 24.09
N ILE A 71 7.98 0.53 22.79
CA ILE A 71 8.51 1.79 22.24
C ILE A 71 7.68 2.98 22.75
N ASN A 72 6.39 2.75 23.01
CA ASN A 72 5.50 3.72 23.64
C ASN A 72 4.38 3.02 24.43
N ASP A 73 4.09 3.50 25.64
CA ASP A 73 3.04 2.93 26.51
C ASP A 73 1.65 2.96 25.86
N SER A 74 1.35 3.99 25.06
CA SER A 74 0.11 4.06 24.29
C SER A 74 0.25 5.00 23.10
N ILE A 75 0.18 4.44 21.89
CA ILE A 75 0.15 5.21 20.66
C ILE A 75 -1.13 4.92 19.87
N SER A 76 -1.79 5.98 19.40
CA SER A 76 -2.96 5.85 18.53
C SER A 76 -2.57 5.80 17.05
N ALA A 77 -3.36 5.08 16.24
CA ALA A 77 -3.18 5.01 14.79
C ALA A 77 -3.16 6.40 14.12
N SER A 78 -3.93 7.37 14.63
CA SER A 78 -3.95 8.76 14.14
C SER A 78 -2.62 9.48 14.41
N THR A 79 -1.96 9.16 15.52
CA THR A 79 -0.64 9.68 15.87
C THR A 79 0.44 9.08 14.99
N VAL A 80 0.42 7.75 14.78
CA VAL A 80 1.31 7.07 13.81
C VAL A 80 1.17 7.71 12.42
N ARG A 81 -0.07 7.90 11.94
CA ARG A 81 -0.34 8.56 10.66
C ARG A 81 0.24 9.97 10.58
N ARG A 82 0.17 10.75 11.67
CA ARG A 82 0.71 12.13 11.70
C ARG A 82 2.23 12.15 11.68
N LEU A 83 2.87 11.26 12.43
CA LEU A 83 4.34 11.12 12.45
C LEU A 83 4.86 10.76 11.05
N LEU A 84 4.23 9.75 10.45
CA LEU A 84 4.61 9.23 9.13
C LEU A 84 4.22 10.15 7.97
N GLY A 85 3.14 10.92 8.11
CA GLY A 85 2.69 11.86 7.07
C GLY A 85 3.68 12.99 6.78
N GLN A 86 4.64 13.23 7.67
CA GLN A 86 5.70 14.24 7.50
C GLN A 86 6.91 13.71 6.73
N ASP A 87 6.99 12.41 6.48
CA ASP A 87 8.13 11.78 5.80
C ASP A 87 7.98 11.70 4.28
N ALA A 88 9.12 11.78 3.61
CA ALA A 88 9.22 11.60 2.16
C ALA A 88 9.02 10.12 1.75
N LEU A 89 9.39 9.18 2.63
CA LEU A 89 9.18 7.76 2.42
C LEU A 89 7.76 7.40 2.87
N LYS A 90 6.98 6.79 1.97
CA LYS A 90 5.62 6.33 2.24
C LYS A 90 5.47 4.82 2.02
N PRO A 91 6.13 3.95 2.82
CA PRO A 91 6.03 2.49 2.76
C PRO A 91 4.60 1.94 2.71
N TRP A 92 3.66 2.63 3.39
CA TRP A 92 2.24 2.28 3.47
C TRP A 92 1.44 2.65 2.20
N GLN A 93 2.03 3.42 1.27
CA GLN A 93 1.44 3.69 -0.03
C GLN A 93 1.96 2.66 -1.04
N TYR A 94 1.04 1.91 -1.62
CA TYR A 94 1.35 0.98 -2.69
C TYR A 94 0.47 1.28 -3.91
N ARG A 95 0.99 0.95 -5.08
CA ARG A 95 0.25 0.94 -6.33
C ARG A 95 0.17 -0.50 -6.78
N SER A 96 -1.04 -1.01 -6.96
CA SER A 96 -1.22 -2.30 -7.63
C SER A 96 -0.69 -2.15 -9.06
N TRP A 97 0.16 -3.08 -9.46
CA TRP A 97 0.64 -3.16 -10.83
C TRP A 97 0.43 -4.58 -11.33
N ILE A 98 -0.23 -4.69 -12.49
CA ILE A 98 -0.48 -5.97 -13.14
C ILE A 98 0.40 -6.02 -14.38
N PHE A 99 1.25 -7.05 -14.44
CA PHE A 99 1.98 -7.37 -15.67
C PHE A 99 1.09 -8.26 -16.54
N THR A 100 0.65 -7.75 -17.69
CA THR A 100 -0.14 -8.56 -18.63
C THR A 100 0.77 -9.61 -19.27
N THR A 101 0.60 -10.87 -18.87
CA THR A 101 1.43 -12.00 -19.37
C THR A 101 0.79 -12.73 -20.55
N ALA A 102 -0.40 -12.31 -20.98
CA ALA A 102 -1.11 -12.99 -22.08
C ALA A 102 -0.43 -12.66 -23.42
N PRO A 103 -0.01 -13.66 -24.22
CA PRO A 103 0.60 -13.42 -25.54
C PRO A 103 -0.37 -12.70 -26.50
N ASP A 104 -1.67 -12.96 -26.38
CA ASP A 104 -2.71 -12.43 -27.28
C ASP A 104 -3.65 -11.42 -26.60
N VAL A 105 -3.10 -10.45 -25.86
CA VAL A 105 -3.90 -9.46 -25.11
C VAL A 105 -4.96 -8.81 -25.99
N ARG A 106 -4.58 -8.39 -27.20
CA ARG A 106 -5.47 -7.69 -28.12
C ARG A 106 -6.66 -8.56 -28.53
N ALA A 107 -6.43 -9.80 -28.96
CA ALA A 107 -7.50 -10.68 -29.42
C ALA A 107 -8.47 -11.05 -28.28
N LYS A 108 -7.94 -11.26 -27.08
CA LYS A 108 -8.76 -11.56 -25.88
C LYS A 108 -9.56 -10.34 -25.42
N ALA A 109 -8.92 -9.16 -25.37
CA ALA A 109 -9.58 -7.92 -24.99
C ALA A 109 -10.69 -7.55 -25.99
N GLN A 110 -10.42 -7.69 -27.29
CA GLN A 110 -11.42 -7.45 -28.34
C GLN A 110 -12.67 -8.28 -28.10
N ARG A 111 -12.52 -9.59 -27.89
CA ARG A 111 -13.65 -10.50 -27.65
C ARG A 111 -14.49 -10.12 -26.43
N VAL A 112 -13.84 -9.68 -25.35
CA VAL A 112 -14.55 -9.22 -24.14
C VAL A 112 -15.27 -7.90 -24.39
N LEU A 113 -14.62 -6.95 -25.08
CA LEU A 113 -15.22 -5.67 -25.43
C LEU A 113 -16.42 -5.83 -26.38
N ASP A 114 -16.31 -6.72 -27.37
CA ASP A 114 -17.41 -7.07 -28.28
C ASP A 114 -18.60 -7.62 -27.48
N LEU A 115 -18.36 -8.55 -26.56
CA LEU A 115 -19.43 -9.07 -25.69
C LEU A 115 -20.07 -7.98 -24.82
N CYS A 116 -19.29 -7.04 -24.28
CA CYS A 116 -19.80 -5.90 -23.53
C CYS A 116 -20.66 -4.95 -24.38
N THR A 117 -20.36 -4.82 -25.67
CA THR A 117 -21.17 -4.05 -26.64
C THR A 117 -22.24 -4.91 -27.33
N ARG A 118 -22.55 -6.09 -26.78
CA ARG A 118 -23.53 -7.04 -27.32
C ARG A 118 -23.24 -7.45 -28.76
N THR A 119 -21.98 -7.66 -29.09
CA THR A 119 -21.51 -8.16 -30.38
C THR A 119 -20.77 -9.49 -30.18
N TRP A 120 -21.06 -10.48 -31.03
CA TRP A 120 -20.35 -11.76 -31.06
C TRP A 120 -19.96 -12.10 -32.49
N GLN A 121 -18.66 -12.32 -32.73
CA GLN A 121 -18.11 -12.61 -34.07
C GLN A 121 -18.54 -11.58 -35.13
N GLY A 122 -18.66 -10.31 -34.74
CA GLY A 122 -19.08 -9.22 -35.63
C GLY A 122 -20.59 -9.11 -35.86
N GLN A 123 -21.41 -9.93 -35.20
CA GLN A 123 -22.88 -9.86 -35.28
C GLN A 123 -23.48 -9.33 -33.97
N PRO A 124 -24.51 -8.48 -34.02
CA PRO A 124 -25.23 -8.04 -32.83
C PRO A 124 -25.96 -9.22 -32.21
N LEU A 125 -25.88 -9.35 -30.89
CA LEU A 125 -26.63 -10.36 -30.14
C LEU A 125 -28.14 -10.08 -30.21
N GLY A 126 -28.92 -11.14 -30.33
CA GLY A 126 -30.38 -11.08 -30.31
C GLY A 126 -30.94 -10.54 -28.99
N THR A 127 -32.23 -10.22 -28.97
CA THR A 127 -32.95 -9.76 -27.76
C THR A 127 -33.01 -10.83 -26.67
N ASP A 128 -33.04 -12.11 -27.09
CA ASP A 128 -33.14 -13.28 -26.20
C ASP A 128 -31.77 -13.92 -25.90
N GLU A 129 -30.68 -13.30 -26.38
CA GLU A 129 -29.31 -13.74 -26.10
C GLU A 129 -28.73 -12.94 -24.93
N HIS A 130 -28.06 -13.64 -24.00
CA HIS A 130 -27.55 -13.04 -22.77
C HIS A 130 -26.07 -13.32 -22.59
N VAL A 131 -25.33 -12.29 -22.16
CA VAL A 131 -23.95 -12.43 -21.73
C VAL A 131 -23.94 -12.59 -20.22
N ILE A 132 -23.46 -13.73 -19.74
CA ILE A 132 -23.32 -14.01 -18.31
C ILE A 132 -21.84 -13.91 -17.96
N SER A 133 -21.51 -13.01 -17.03
CA SER A 133 -20.17 -12.92 -16.44
C SER A 133 -20.19 -13.58 -15.07
N ALA A 134 -19.61 -14.78 -14.96
CA ALA A 134 -19.41 -15.44 -13.69
C ALA A 134 -18.01 -15.08 -13.15
N ASP A 135 -17.92 -14.02 -12.34
CA ASP A 135 -16.76 -13.82 -11.47
C ASP A 135 -16.96 -14.69 -10.22
N GLU A 136 -16.53 -15.94 -10.32
CA GLU A 136 -16.72 -16.90 -9.25
C GLU A 136 -15.78 -16.57 -8.08
N LYS A 137 -16.34 -16.11 -6.94
CA LYS A 137 -15.63 -16.05 -5.67
C LYS A 137 -15.70 -17.40 -4.96
N THR A 138 -15.13 -18.43 -5.57
CA THR A 138 -15.07 -19.78 -5.00
C THR A 138 -14.05 -19.87 -3.87
N SER A 139 -14.56 -19.87 -2.63
CA SER A 139 -13.82 -20.20 -1.41
C SER A 139 -12.66 -19.25 -1.04
N ILE A 140 -12.30 -19.20 0.25
CA ILE A 140 -11.07 -18.55 0.71
C ILE A 140 -9.91 -19.45 0.28
N GLN A 141 -9.40 -19.20 -0.92
CA GLN A 141 -8.25 -19.90 -1.45
C GLN A 141 -6.97 -19.44 -0.78
N ALA A 142 -6.08 -20.39 -0.47
CA ALA A 142 -4.71 -20.07 -0.13
C ALA A 142 -4.04 -19.46 -1.37
N ARG A 143 -3.61 -18.20 -1.27
CA ARG A 143 -2.95 -17.47 -2.35
C ARG A 143 -1.46 -17.37 -2.03
N CYS A 144 -0.61 -17.90 -2.91
CA CYS A 144 0.83 -17.72 -2.82
C CYS A 144 1.25 -16.63 -3.80
N ARG A 145 2.04 -15.65 -3.35
CA ARG A 145 2.55 -14.59 -4.23
C ARG A 145 3.48 -15.20 -5.28
N CYS A 146 3.26 -14.90 -6.55
CA CYS A 146 4.15 -15.33 -7.64
C CYS A 146 5.44 -14.51 -7.69
N HIS A 147 5.44 -13.31 -7.11
CA HIS A 147 6.59 -12.41 -7.07
C HIS A 147 6.81 -11.91 -5.64
N PRO A 148 8.08 -11.76 -5.21
CA PRO A 148 8.38 -11.20 -3.91
C PRO A 148 7.87 -9.76 -3.81
N THR A 149 7.37 -9.37 -2.64
CA THR A 149 7.08 -7.97 -2.35
C THR A 149 8.40 -7.24 -2.16
N LEU A 150 8.64 -6.23 -2.98
CA LEU A 150 9.86 -5.43 -2.87
C LEU A 150 9.68 -4.38 -1.76
N PRO A 151 10.70 -4.14 -0.93
CA PRO A 151 10.65 -3.09 0.06
C PRO A 151 10.51 -1.70 -0.61
N PRO A 152 10.05 -0.69 0.15
CA PRO A 152 9.86 0.66 -0.38
C PRO A 152 11.17 1.24 -0.93
N GLY A 153 11.16 1.70 -2.19
CA GLY A 153 12.26 2.46 -2.80
C GLY A 153 12.09 3.97 -2.63
N ARG A 154 13.04 4.77 -3.17
CA ARG A 154 13.02 6.25 -3.15
C ARG A 154 11.97 6.87 -4.10
N ALA A 155 10.85 6.18 -4.30
CA ALA A 155 9.87 6.23 -5.39
C ALA A 155 10.14 5.19 -6.52
N PRO A 156 9.10 4.47 -6.98
CA PRO A 156 7.73 4.43 -6.45
C PRO A 156 7.66 3.73 -5.08
N GLY A 157 6.58 3.97 -4.32
CA GLY A 157 6.28 3.21 -3.11
C GLY A 157 6.19 1.70 -3.38
N THR A 158 6.04 0.90 -2.33
CA THR A 158 6.01 -0.57 -2.38
C THR A 158 5.18 -1.09 -3.56
N GLN A 159 5.79 -1.87 -4.45
CA GLN A 159 5.10 -2.47 -5.59
C GLN A 159 4.64 -3.88 -5.24
N VAL A 160 3.36 -4.13 -5.46
CA VAL A 160 2.75 -5.43 -5.17
C VAL A 160 2.11 -5.95 -6.46
N ASN A 161 2.61 -7.09 -6.92
CA ASN A 161 1.96 -7.85 -7.97
C ASN A 161 0.82 -8.68 -7.35
N HIS A 162 -0.38 -8.57 -7.91
CA HIS A 162 -1.55 -9.33 -7.50
C HIS A 162 -1.70 -10.68 -8.21
N THR A 163 -0.78 -11.05 -9.10
CA THR A 163 -0.70 -12.41 -9.64
C THR A 163 -0.31 -13.37 -8.51
N TYR A 164 -1.15 -14.38 -8.29
CA TYR A 164 -0.95 -15.40 -7.28
C TYR A 164 -1.07 -16.80 -7.88
N GLY A 165 -0.29 -17.73 -7.34
CA GLY A 165 -0.50 -19.16 -7.51
C GLY A 165 -1.65 -19.60 -6.62
N ARG A 166 -2.55 -20.42 -7.16
CA ARG A 166 -3.62 -21.03 -6.36
C ARG A 166 -3.04 -22.22 -5.60
N GLY A 167 -3.05 -22.14 -4.27
CA GLY A 167 -2.55 -23.21 -3.38
C GLY A 167 -3.63 -24.19 -2.91
N GLY A 168 -4.84 -24.13 -3.48
CA GLY A 168 -6.00 -24.91 -3.04
C GLY A 168 -6.94 -24.14 -2.11
N ALA A 169 -8.02 -24.79 -1.67
CA ALA A 169 -8.97 -24.27 -0.69
C ALA A 169 -8.72 -24.92 0.68
N TRP A 170 -8.82 -24.15 1.76
CA TRP A 170 -8.77 -24.70 3.12
C TRP A 170 -10.06 -25.52 3.32
N PRO A 171 -9.99 -26.87 3.20
CA PRO A 171 -9.41 -27.73 4.24
C PRO A 171 -8.44 -28.83 3.73
N THR A 172 -7.91 -28.76 2.51
CA THR A 172 -7.06 -29.83 1.95
C THR A 172 -5.54 -29.59 2.10
N TRP A 173 -5.10 -28.64 2.92
CA TRP A 173 -3.67 -28.43 3.18
C TRP A 173 -3.19 -29.38 4.30
N PRO A 174 -2.45 -30.47 4.01
CA PRO A 174 -1.94 -31.33 5.07
C PRO A 174 -0.88 -30.57 5.89
N PRO A 175 -0.90 -30.65 7.23
CA PRO A 175 0.15 -30.09 8.06
C PRO A 175 1.36 -31.01 8.05
N THR A 176 2.19 -30.98 7.01
CA THR A 176 3.50 -31.64 7.07
C THR A 176 4.54 -30.98 6.18
N THR A 177 5.54 -30.39 6.85
CA THR A 177 6.96 -30.41 6.48
C THR A 177 7.27 -30.31 4.98
N SER A 178 7.02 -29.15 4.39
CA SER A 178 7.73 -28.75 3.17
C SER A 178 8.76 -27.68 3.52
N THR A 179 10.03 -28.09 3.51
CA THR A 179 11.18 -27.19 3.44
C THR A 179 10.87 -26.09 2.40
N PRO A 180 11.06 -24.79 2.71
CA PRO A 180 10.75 -23.74 1.75
C PRO A 180 11.57 -24.00 0.49
N ARG A 181 10.87 -24.32 -0.61
CA ARG A 181 11.47 -24.46 -1.92
C ARG A 181 12.05 -23.09 -2.28
N ARG A 182 13.36 -22.92 -2.05
CA ARG A 182 14.11 -21.74 -2.49
C ARG A 182 13.91 -21.67 -4.00
N TYR A 183 13.19 -20.65 -4.46
CA TYR A 183 13.22 -20.31 -5.87
C TYR A 183 14.66 -19.93 -6.22
N PRO A 184 15.21 -20.40 -7.35
CA PRO A 184 16.50 -19.93 -7.81
C PRO A 184 16.44 -18.42 -7.98
N ALA A 185 17.49 -17.72 -7.52
CA ALA A 185 17.62 -16.28 -7.68
C ALA A 185 17.45 -15.91 -9.16
N PRO A 186 16.69 -14.85 -9.50
CA PRO A 186 16.64 -14.38 -10.88
C PRO A 186 18.04 -13.96 -11.30
N ALA A 187 18.42 -14.34 -12.52
CA ALA A 187 19.71 -14.01 -13.11
C ALA A 187 20.04 -12.52 -12.93
N SER A 188 21.24 -12.24 -12.45
CA SER A 188 21.80 -10.90 -12.35
C SER A 188 21.68 -10.18 -13.69
N ARG A 189 21.09 -8.98 -13.64
CA ARG A 189 20.99 -8.06 -14.77
C ARG A 189 22.39 -7.84 -15.36
N PRO A 190 22.60 -7.95 -16.69
CA PRO A 190 23.90 -7.67 -17.28
C PRO A 190 24.27 -6.19 -17.04
N PRO A 191 25.57 -5.87 -16.83
CA PRO A 191 26.00 -4.50 -16.60
C PRO A 191 25.67 -3.62 -17.80
N ALA A 192 25.19 -2.41 -17.52
CA ALA A 192 24.91 -1.41 -18.53
C ALA A 192 26.18 -1.10 -19.32
N SER A 193 26.12 -1.26 -20.64
CA SER A 193 27.16 -0.80 -21.55
C SER A 193 27.31 0.71 -21.41
N THR A 194 28.45 1.16 -20.89
CA THR A 194 28.93 2.53 -21.02
C THR A 194 29.14 2.80 -22.51
N ARG A 195 28.29 3.62 -23.11
CA ARG A 195 28.63 4.28 -24.38
C ARG A 195 29.51 5.48 -24.03
N SER A 196 30.74 5.45 -24.53
CA SER A 196 31.62 6.60 -24.70
C SER A 196 31.03 7.63 -25.66
#